data_AF-A0A523RWV5-F1
#
_entry.id   AF-A0A523RWV5-F1
#
_cell.length_a   1.000
_cell.length_b   1.000
_cell.length_c   1.000
_cell.angle_alpha   90.00
_cell.angle_beta   90.00
_cell.angle_gamma   90.00
#
_symmetry.space_group_name_H-M   'P 1'
#
loop_
_entity.id
_entity.type
_entity.pdbx_description
1 polymer ?
#
loop_
_entity_poly.entity_id
_entity_poly.type
_entity_poly.pdbx_seq_one_letter_code
_entity_poly.pdbx_strand_id
1 'polypeptide(L)'
;MWLQIFLIPFVLIIFIFFLFWTVHEGSRWQKHPQLGVFARFIQATPKRTFMTFFLLFILLIPAAILVMSGQWLDALGSELGPQKVNVVNMMLIVFLLLASTFPIMYSSLGIWRNSKRTEAELQVKPTSM
;
A
#
# COMPACT_ATOMS: atom_id res chain seq x y z
N MET A 1 16.31 -13.33 -14.82
CA MET A 1 16.60 -13.75 -13.43
C MET A 1 16.38 -12.60 -12.46
N TRP A 2 16.88 -11.39 -12.74
CA TRP A 2 16.73 -10.21 -11.88
C TRP A 2 15.29 -9.76 -11.71
N LEU A 3 14.48 -9.83 -12.78
CA LEU A 3 13.05 -9.55 -12.70
C LEU A 3 12.38 -10.40 -11.62
N GLN A 4 12.61 -11.71 -11.64
CA GLN A 4 12.00 -12.64 -10.69
C GLN A 4 12.41 -12.31 -9.25
N ILE A 5 13.69 -11.98 -9.03
CA ILE A 5 14.21 -11.60 -7.72
C ILE A 5 13.52 -10.34 -7.19
N PHE A 6 13.37 -9.30 -8.02
CA PHE A 6 12.73 -8.04 -7.60
C PHE A 6 11.20 -8.10 -7.60
N LEU A 7 10.61 -9.03 -8.36
CA LEU A 7 9.16 -9.25 -8.39
C LEU A 7 8.64 -9.81 -7.06
N ILE A 8 9.41 -10.69 -6.40
CA ILE A 8 9.02 -11.29 -5.11
C ILE A 8 8.69 -10.24 -4.04
N PRO A 9 9.61 -9.31 -3.67
CA PRO A 9 9.30 -8.29 -2.67
C PRO A 9 8.20 -7.34 -3.14
N PHE A 10 8.13 -7.01 -4.44
CA PHE A 10 7.07 -6.15 -4.98
C PHE A 10 5.68 -6.76 -4.81
N VAL A 11 5.51 -8.03 -5.19
CA VAL A 11 4.25 -8.77 -5.03
C VAL A 11 3.90 -8.93 -3.55
N LEU A 12 4.89 -9.16 -2.69
CA LEU A 12 4.68 -9.29 -1.25
C LEU A 12 4.17 -7.99 -0.62
N ILE A 13 4.74 -6.83 -1.00
CA ILE A 13 4.25 -5.52 -0.53
C ILE A 13 2.81 -5.29 -0.98
N ILE A 14 2.50 -5.57 -2.25
CA ILE A 14 1.14 -5.48 -2.78
C ILE A 14 0.18 -6.38 -2.01
N PHE A 15 0.55 -7.64 -1.81
CA PHE A 15 -0.25 -8.60 -1.08
C PHE A 15 -0.56 -8.12 0.34
N ILE A 16 0.46 -7.65 1.06
CA ILE A 16 0.29 -7.09 2.41
C ILE A 16 -0.60 -5.84 2.38
N PHE A 17 -0.44 -4.97 1.38
CA PHE A 17 -1.26 -3.77 1.21
C PHE A 17 -2.74 -4.13 1.05
N PHE A 18 -3.07 -5.05 0.14
CA PHE A 18 -4.45 -5.49 -0.09
C PHE A 18 -5.04 -6.27 1.09
N LEU A 19 -4.23 -7.06 1.79
CA LEU A 19 -4.64 -7.75 3.02
C LEU A 19 -5.06 -6.71 4.07
N PHE A 20 -4.23 -5.71 4.32
CA PHE A 20 -4.54 -4.64 5.26
C PHE A 20 -5.74 -3.80 4.84
N TRP A 21 -5.90 -3.53 3.54
CA TRP A 21 -7.07 -2.80 3.02
C TRP A 21 -8.36 -3.58 3.25
N THR A 22 -8.39 -4.87 2.89
CA THR A 22 -9.56 -5.75 3.11
C THR A 22 -9.94 -5.83 4.59
N VAL A 23 -8.92 -5.93 5.44
CA VAL A 23 -9.08 -5.98 6.89
C VAL A 23 -9.58 -4.65 7.44
N HIS A 24 -9.07 -3.52 6.94
CA HIS A 24 -9.49 -2.18 7.34
C HIS A 24 -10.98 -1.93 7.03
N GLU A 25 -11.48 -2.39 5.88
CA GLU A 25 -12.89 -2.19 5.52
C GLU A 25 -13.87 -3.11 6.27
N GLY A 26 -13.44 -4.32 6.64
CA GLY A 26 -14.34 -5.27 7.30
C GLY A 26 -14.24 -5.27 8.83
N SER A 27 -15.21 -4.66 9.51
CA SER A 27 -15.34 -4.73 10.97
C SER A 27 -15.50 -6.17 11.50
N ARG A 28 -16.12 -7.06 10.70
CA ARG A 28 -16.29 -8.49 11.02
C ARG A 28 -14.99 -9.28 11.16
N TRP A 29 -13.89 -8.80 10.57
CA TRP A 29 -12.61 -9.51 10.57
C TRP A 29 -11.94 -9.57 11.94
N GLN A 30 -12.33 -8.71 12.89
CA GLN A 30 -11.85 -8.77 14.28
C GLN A 30 -12.13 -10.13 14.94
N LYS A 31 -13.22 -10.79 14.53
CA LYS A 31 -13.64 -12.10 15.06
C LYS A 31 -13.00 -13.28 14.33
N HIS A 32 -12.28 -13.04 13.23
CA HIS A 32 -11.65 -14.10 12.44
C HIS A 32 -10.37 -14.61 13.13
N PRO A 33 -10.14 -15.92 13.26
CA PRO A 33 -8.98 -16.46 14.00
C PRO A 33 -7.63 -15.97 13.47
N GLN A 34 -7.48 -15.95 12.14
CA GLN A 34 -6.21 -15.59 11.48
C GLN A 34 -6.10 -14.11 11.11
N LEU A 35 -7.23 -13.49 10.70
CA LEU A 35 -7.25 -12.10 10.23
C LEU A 35 -7.50 -11.12 11.38
N GLY A 36 -7.96 -11.62 12.54
CA GLY A 36 -8.22 -10.82 13.73
C GLY A 36 -6.98 -10.15 14.30
N VAL A 37 -5.78 -10.74 14.14
CA VAL A 37 -4.53 -10.09 14.57
C VAL A 37 -4.26 -8.84 13.74
N PHE A 38 -4.34 -8.95 12.41
CA PHE A 38 -4.18 -7.81 11.50
C PHE A 38 -5.28 -6.78 11.68
N ALA A 39 -6.53 -7.22 11.91
CA ALA A 39 -7.67 -6.35 12.17
C ALA A 39 -7.47 -5.53 13.44
N ARG A 40 -7.07 -6.17 14.54
CA ARG A 40 -6.76 -5.49 15.80
C ARG A 40 -5.58 -4.53 15.66
N PHE A 41 -4.58 -4.86 14.84
CA PHE A 41 -3.43 -3.98 14.64
C PHE A 41 -3.83 -2.71 13.88
N ILE A 42 -4.47 -2.86 12.72
CA ILE A 42 -4.76 -1.72 11.84
C ILE A 42 -5.93 -0.90 12.36
N GLN A 43 -7.00 -1.54 12.86
CA GLN A 43 -8.20 -0.84 13.37
C GLN A 43 -8.01 -0.26 14.78
N ALA A 44 -6.84 -0.44 15.42
CA ALA A 44 -6.59 0.08 16.77
C ALA A 44 -6.69 1.62 16.84
N THR A 45 -6.12 2.33 15.86
CA THR A 45 -6.17 3.79 15.81
C THR A 45 -6.11 4.30 14.37
N PRO A 46 -6.84 5.37 14.01
CA PRO A 46 -6.77 5.98 12.68
C PRO A 46 -5.34 6.38 12.25
N LYS A 47 -4.51 6.81 13.21
CA LYS A 47 -3.10 7.15 12.96
C LYS A 47 -2.28 5.94 12.51
N ARG A 48 -2.44 4.78 13.16
CA ARG A 48 -1.72 3.54 12.79
C ARG A 48 -2.14 3.05 11.42
N THR A 49 -3.43 3.09 11.11
CA THR A 49 -3.96 2.81 9.77
C THR A 49 -3.25 3.64 8.71
N PHE A 50 -3.27 4.97 8.87
CA PHE A 50 -2.65 5.89 7.92
C PHE A 50 -1.15 5.60 7.77
N MET A 51 -0.41 5.49 8.87
CA MET A 51 1.03 5.21 8.82
C MET A 51 1.35 3.89 8.13
N THR A 52 0.53 2.86 8.31
CA THR A 52 0.74 1.55 7.66
C THR A 52 0.56 1.68 6.14
N PHE A 53 -0.54 2.27 5.66
CA PHE A 53 -0.75 2.47 4.22
C PHE A 53 0.27 3.42 3.61
N PHE A 54 0.67 4.47 4.34
CA PHE A 54 1.68 5.42 3.89
C PHE A 54 3.06 4.77 3.75
N LEU A 55 3.49 3.97 4.74
CA LEU A 55 4.77 3.24 4.68
C LEU A 55 4.78 2.21 3.54
N LEU A 56 3.70 1.44 3.39
CA LEU A 56 3.60 0.47 2.31
C LEU A 56 3.58 1.16 0.93
N PHE A 57 2.89 2.30 0.81
CA PHE A 57 2.88 3.11 -0.41
C PHE A 57 4.29 3.64 -0.75
N ILE A 58 4.99 4.21 0.22
CA ILE A 58 6.37 4.67 0.03
C ILE A 58 7.28 3.52 -0.37
N LEU A 59 7.14 2.35 0.25
CA LEU A 59 7.95 1.17 -0.05
C LEU A 59 7.65 0.59 -1.44
N LEU A 60 6.43 0.80 -1.96
CA LEU A 60 6.03 0.36 -3.29
C LEU A 60 6.76 1.13 -4.40
N ILE A 61 7.15 2.38 -4.16
CA ILE A 61 7.89 3.21 -5.13
C ILE A 61 9.28 2.64 -5.47
N PRO A 62 10.21 2.43 -4.51
CA PRO A 62 11.49 1.82 -4.80
C PRO A 62 11.34 0.37 -5.26
N ALA A 63 10.35 -0.38 -4.76
CA ALA A 63 10.09 -1.74 -5.25
C ALA A 63 9.66 -1.75 -6.73
N ALA A 64 8.82 -0.80 -7.15
CA ALA A 64 8.46 -0.60 -8.54
C ALA A 64 9.68 -0.28 -9.42
N ILE A 65 10.57 0.60 -8.94
CA ILE A 65 11.82 0.93 -9.65
C ILE A 65 12.71 -0.30 -9.79
N LEU A 66 12.83 -1.13 -8.74
CA LEU A 66 13.60 -2.38 -8.78
C LEU A 66 13.03 -3.39 -9.77
N VAL A 67 11.70 -3.50 -9.86
CA VAL A 67 11.06 -4.37 -10.85
C VAL A 67 11.36 -3.89 -12.28
N MET A 68 11.32 -2.57 -12.51
CA MET A 68 11.73 -2.01 -13.81
C MET A 68 13.20 -2.28 -14.11
N SER A 69 14.10 -2.02 -13.17
CA SER A 69 15.53 -2.27 -13.37
C SER A 69 15.81 -3.76 -13.59
N GLY A 70 15.11 -4.65 -12.90
CA GLY A 70 15.17 -6.10 -13.12
C GLY A 70 14.82 -6.50 -14.54
N GLN A 71 13.75 -5.93 -15.09
CA GLN A 71 13.34 -6.18 -16.48
C GLN A 71 14.41 -5.70 -17.48
N TRP A 72 15.01 -4.54 -17.21
CA TRP A 72 16.07 -3.99 -18.05
C TRP A 72 17.34 -4.82 -18.00
N LEU A 73 17.77 -5.26 -16.81
CA LEU A 73 18.94 -6.11 -16.64
C LEU A 73 18.78 -7.47 -17.32
N ASP A 74 17.60 -8.08 -17.19
CA ASP A 74 17.30 -9.34 -17.86
C ASP A 74 17.26 -9.20 -19.39
N ALA A 75 16.73 -8.09 -19.89
CA ALA A 75 16.70 -7.78 -21.32
C ALA A 75 18.10 -7.59 -21.92
N LEU A 76 19.00 -6.90 -21.20
CA LEU A 76 20.39 -6.69 -21.61
C LEU A 76 21.19 -8.00 -21.66
N GLY A 77 20.85 -8.96 -20.81
CA GLY A 77 21.47 -10.30 -20.80
C GLY A 77 20.89 -11.28 -21.81
N SER A 78 19.90 -10.88 -22.61
CA SER A 78 19.23 -11.75 -23.59
C SER A 78 19.74 -11.50 -25.02
N GLU A 79 19.81 -12.55 -25.84
CA GLU A 79 20.24 -12.46 -27.25
C GLU A 79 19.32 -11.56 -28.10
N LEU A 80 18.06 -11.39 -27.68
CA LEU A 80 17.04 -10.59 -28.35
C LEU A 80 17.10 -9.09 -27.99
N GLY A 81 17.88 -8.72 -26.97
CA GLY A 81 17.96 -7.36 -26.43
C GLY A 81 16.64 -6.83 -25.84
N PRO A 82 16.59 -5.56 -25.42
CA PRO A 82 15.39 -4.95 -24.85
C PRO A 82 14.27 -4.77 -25.88
N GLN A 83 13.29 -5.67 -25.82
CA GLN A 83 12.04 -5.52 -26.55
C GLN A 83 11.19 -4.41 -25.92
N LYS A 84 11.02 -3.31 -26.68
CA LYS A 84 10.25 -2.13 -26.26
C LYS A 84 8.85 -2.47 -25.73
N VAL A 85 8.17 -3.44 -26.35
CA VAL A 85 6.81 -3.86 -25.98
C VAL A 85 6.76 -4.42 -24.56
N ASN A 86 7.72 -5.26 -24.17
CA ASN A 86 7.73 -5.89 -22.85
C ASN A 86 8.01 -4.88 -21.74
N VAL A 87 8.91 -3.92 -21.99
CA VAL A 87 9.23 -2.85 -21.04
C VAL A 87 8.02 -1.95 -20.84
N VAL A 88 7.36 -1.53 -21.94
CA VAL A 88 6.16 -0.67 -21.87
C VAL A 88 5.01 -1.38 -21.15
N ASN A 89 4.76 -2.65 -21.44
CA ASN A 89 3.70 -3.40 -20.76
C ASN A 89 3.96 -3.51 -19.25
N MET A 90 5.20 -3.77 -18.85
CA MET A 90 5.56 -3.81 -17.44
C MET A 90 5.37 -2.46 -16.75
N MET A 91 5.77 -1.36 -17.43
CA MET A 91 5.53 0.01 -16.96
C MET A 91 4.06 0.30 -16.73
N LEU A 92 3.21 -0.04 -17.69
CA LEU A 92 1.76 0.17 -17.58
C LEU A 92 1.17 -0.60 -16.39
N ILE A 93 1.57 -1.86 -16.19
CA ILE A 93 1.09 -2.68 -15.07
C ILE A 93 1.49 -2.07 -13.73
N VAL A 94 2.75 -1.67 -13.58
CA VAL A 94 3.25 -1.10 -12.32
C VAL A 94 2.62 0.27 -12.05
N PHE A 95 2.42 1.10 -13.08
CA PHE A 95 1.70 2.37 -12.94
C PHE A 95 0.24 2.15 -12.53
N LEU A 96 -0.45 1.18 -13.12
CA LEU A 96 -1.82 0.85 -12.77
C LEU A 96 -1.92 0.43 -11.29
N LEU A 97 -0.98 -0.42 -10.83
CA LEU A 97 -0.93 -0.87 -9.44
C LEU A 97 -0.66 0.31 -8.49
N LEU A 98 0.35 1.15 -8.77
CA LEU A 98 0.62 2.35 -7.98
C LEU A 98 -0.58 3.29 -7.92
N ALA A 99 -1.22 3.55 -9.06
CA ALA A 99 -2.41 4.40 -9.15
C ALA A 99 -3.57 3.85 -8.29
N SER A 100 -3.73 2.53 -8.20
CA SER A 100 -4.77 1.92 -7.35
C SER A 100 -4.51 2.09 -5.85
N THR A 101 -3.24 2.15 -5.43
CA THR A 101 -2.88 2.29 -4.00
C THR A 101 -3.03 3.71 -3.47
N PHE A 102 -2.96 4.72 -4.35
CA PHE A 102 -3.00 6.13 -3.96
C PHE A 102 -4.36 6.54 -3.32
N PRO A 103 -5.53 6.24 -3.92
CA PRO A 103 -6.83 6.53 -3.30
C PRO A 103 -7.02 5.90 -1.92
N ILE A 104 -6.51 4.67 -1.71
CA ILE A 104 -6.62 3.94 -0.45
C ILE A 104 -5.82 4.64 0.65
N MET A 105 -4.56 4.99 0.34
CA MET A 105 -3.71 5.75 1.25
C MET A 105 -4.30 7.14 1.54
N TYR A 106 -4.80 7.84 0.53
CA TYR A 106 -5.42 9.16 0.71
C TYR A 106 -6.72 9.11 1.54
N SER A 107 -7.55 8.07 1.34
CA SER A 107 -8.75 7.83 2.17
C SER A 107 -8.37 7.67 3.65
N SER A 108 -7.33 6.89 3.95
CA SER A 108 -6.87 6.68 5.32
C SER A 108 -6.35 7.97 5.98
N LEU A 109 -5.74 8.88 5.21
CA LEU A 109 -5.35 10.22 5.66
C LEU A 109 -6.57 11.06 6.05
N GLY A 110 -7.64 11.01 5.25
CA GLY A 110 -8.90 11.70 5.54
C GLY A 110 -9.51 11.25 6.87
N ILE A 111 -9.58 9.93 7.10
CA ILE A 111 -10.10 9.35 8.35
C ILE A 111 -9.28 9.81 9.56
N TRP A 112 -7.95 9.79 9.44
CA TRP A 112 -7.08 10.24 10.52
C TRP A 112 -7.23 11.74 10.82
N ARG A 113 -7.30 12.59 9.78
CA ARG A 113 -7.51 14.04 9.95
C ARG A 113 -8.85 14.36 10.61
N ASN A 114 -9.91 13.67 10.21
CA ASN A 114 -11.24 13.87 10.80
C ASN A 114 -11.26 13.42 12.26
N SER A 115 -10.66 12.27 12.57
CA SER A 115 -10.51 11.81 13.96
C SER A 115 -9.76 12.84 14.83
N LYS A 116 -8.69 13.46 14.31
CA LYS A 116 -7.97 14.52 15.04
C LYS A 116 -8.77 15.80 15.23
N ARG A 117 -9.61 16.17 14.26
CA ARG A 117 -10.54 17.31 14.40
C ARG A 117 -11.59 17.04 15.48
N THR A 118 -12.21 15.87 15.45
CA THR A 118 -13.19 15.47 16.47
C THR A 118 -12.59 15.41 17.87
N GLU A 119 -11.37 14.88 18.03
CA GLU A 119 -10.66 14.92 19.31
C GLU A 119 -10.43 16.35 19.82
N ALA A 120 -10.08 17.28 18.92
CA ALA A 120 -9.88 18.69 19.27
C ALA A 120 -11.20 19.38 19.67
N GLU A 121 -12.29 19.13 18.94
CA GLU A 121 -13.63 19.64 19.25
C GLU A 121 -14.14 19.16 20.62
N LEU A 122 -13.86 17.90 21.00
CA LEU A 122 -14.25 17.34 22.30
C LEU A 122 -13.44 17.89 23.48
N GLN A 123 -12.18 18.28 23.26
CA GLN A 123 -11.34 18.90 24.30
C GLN A 123 -11.73 20.35 24.57
N VAL A 124 -12.24 21.04 23.56
CA VAL A 124 -12.89 22.34 23.72
C VAL A 124 -14.32 22.11 24.19
N LYS A 125 -14.49 21.68 25.46
CA LYS A 125 -15.82 21.77 26.09
C LYS A 125 -16.31 23.22 25.98
N PRO A 126 -17.57 23.48 25.59
CA PRO A 126 -18.14 24.80 25.77
C PRO A 126 -18.08 25.11 27.27
N THR A 127 -17.34 26.15 27.63
CA THR A 127 -17.26 26.71 28.99
C THR A 127 -18.57 27.39 29.42
N SER A 128 -19.71 26.96 28.90
CA SER A 128 -21.02 27.54 29.18
C SER A 128 -22.12 26.47 29.18
N MET A 129 -22.37 25.89 30.35
CA MET A 129 -23.71 25.60 30.87
C MET A 129 -23.69 25.84 32.37
#